data_AF-A0A3D0EX94-F1
#
_entry.id   AF-A0A3D0EX94-F1
#
_cell.length_a   1.000
_cell.length_b   1.000
_cell.length_c   1.000
_cell.angle_alpha   90.00
_cell.angle_beta   90.00
_cell.angle_gamma   90.00
#
_symmetry.space_group_name_H-M   'P 1'
#
loop_
_entity.id
_entity.type
_entity.pdbx_description
1 polymer ?
#
loop_
_entity_poly.entity_id
_entity_poly.type
_entity_poly.pdbx_seq_one_letter_code
_entity_poly.pdbx_strand_id
1 'polypeptide(L)'
;LWGRTQSWLAPLLLIGSVGLLVKSHQLSATPVLISGLAIFFYGLAIAPRRSMIGGIWLGIGISIILLGTATQNVAIPLLTIVLMSLVNFRYRGLRFIFSLAIAGLILIASAGIWLTILHQSDATFPARWIANAWSGSTDSFRVPTINDIIYPASVFPWFTWPTWIFLIWSLWVEGREGLKRKELQLPIVLWITITLVLAFTNINKESGLAPILLPFALIGSIAAGRIPRSFGNALYWFSIMVAAFFTIAVWIYFSASYYGFPQELSEHLLRLQPGYKSGNRNVAVLVAALITATWFLLLCNIKRRPESAILIWAINLTVGWMLTVLLLFHWIDERKTYAPMVHSMMQHIEPNYSCIIAQVGPAQRSLIHYFGGIVTTDIYLENNGQSCTYLIYQDIWDADNDIELPWHMIWEGGRAGDKVERYTLYKREIGLN
;
A
#
# COMPACT_ATOMS: atom_id res chain seq x y z
N LEU A 1 18.19 17.16 -7.94
CA LEU A 1 18.68 16.54 -9.19
C LEU A 1 18.48 17.47 -10.38
N TRP A 2 17.27 18.00 -10.60
CA TRP A 2 16.88 18.66 -11.87
C TRP A 2 16.75 20.19 -11.83
N GLY A 3 17.33 20.84 -10.83
CA GLY A 3 17.16 22.28 -10.60
C GLY A 3 15.81 22.64 -9.96
N ARG A 4 15.67 23.92 -9.57
CA ARG A 4 14.49 24.42 -8.83
C ARG A 4 13.23 24.51 -9.71
N THR A 5 13.39 24.61 -11.02
CA THR A 5 12.28 24.77 -11.97
C THR A 5 11.52 23.48 -12.26
N GLN A 6 12.14 22.31 -12.05
CA GLN A 6 11.55 20.99 -12.34
C GLN A 6 11.27 20.16 -11.07
N SER A 7 11.54 20.70 -9.87
CA SER A 7 11.43 19.96 -8.61
C SER A 7 10.00 19.52 -8.27
N TRP A 8 8.99 20.17 -8.84
CA TRP A 8 7.58 19.89 -8.60
C TRP A 8 7.03 18.75 -9.48
N LEU A 9 7.73 18.38 -10.57
CA LEU A 9 7.25 17.38 -11.53
C LEU A 9 7.30 15.94 -10.98
N ALA A 10 8.39 15.57 -10.30
CA ALA A 10 8.51 14.21 -9.75
C ALA A 10 7.43 13.91 -8.68
N PRO A 11 7.16 14.80 -7.69
CA PRO A 11 6.04 14.60 -6.78
C PRO A 11 4.68 14.46 -7.50
N LEU A 12 4.43 15.24 -8.55
CA LEU A 12 3.18 15.15 -9.32
C LEU A 12 3.06 13.84 -10.12
N LEU A 13 4.15 13.35 -10.68
CA LEU A 13 4.17 12.02 -11.33
C LEU A 13 3.94 10.90 -10.30
N LEU A 14 4.51 11.04 -9.09
CA LEU A 14 4.33 10.07 -8.03
C LEU A 14 2.87 10.03 -7.55
N ILE A 15 2.27 11.17 -7.20
CA ILE A 15 0.86 11.23 -6.78
C ILE A 15 -0.10 10.86 -7.91
N GLY A 16 0.27 11.15 -9.16
CA GLY A 16 -0.49 10.77 -10.35
C GLY A 16 -0.38 9.28 -10.73
N SER A 17 0.41 8.48 -10.02
CA SER A 17 0.53 7.05 -10.33
C SER A 17 -0.69 6.29 -9.80
N VAL A 18 -1.45 5.64 -10.70
CA VAL A 18 -2.71 4.96 -10.34
C VAL A 18 -2.51 3.89 -9.26
N GLY A 19 -1.41 3.13 -9.33
CA GLY A 19 -1.07 2.10 -8.35
C GLY A 19 -0.84 2.63 -6.92
N LEU A 20 -0.50 3.91 -6.77
CA LEU A 20 -0.33 4.52 -5.45
C LEU A 20 -1.67 4.89 -4.81
N LEU A 21 -2.71 5.14 -5.62
CA LEU A 21 -3.95 5.77 -5.17
C LEU A 21 -4.61 5.01 -4.01
N VAL A 22 -4.92 3.73 -4.21
CA VAL A 22 -5.55 2.91 -3.18
C VAL A 22 -4.55 2.55 -2.08
N LYS A 23 -3.32 2.17 -2.43
CA LYS A 23 -2.32 1.67 -1.47
C LYS A 23 -1.85 2.74 -0.48
N SER A 24 -1.87 4.01 -0.89
CA SER A 24 -1.55 5.14 0.00
C SER A 24 -2.63 5.43 1.04
N HIS A 25 -3.86 4.98 0.82
CA HIS A 25 -5.01 5.18 1.71
C HIS A 25 -5.41 3.91 2.47
N GLN A 26 -4.57 2.87 2.42
CA GLN A 26 -4.74 1.65 3.21
C GLN A 26 -3.80 1.67 4.41
N LEU A 27 -4.28 1.18 5.57
CA LEU A 27 -3.45 0.89 6.74
C LEU A 27 -2.44 -0.21 6.39
N SER A 28 -1.27 0.20 5.91
CA SER A 28 -0.23 -0.68 5.37
C SER A 28 1.15 -0.07 5.54
N ALA A 29 2.18 -0.90 5.41
CA ALA A 29 3.58 -0.45 5.46
C ALA A 29 4.03 0.28 4.17
N THR A 30 3.21 0.30 3.12
CA THR A 30 3.58 0.86 1.81
C THR A 30 3.92 2.36 1.85
N PRO A 31 3.11 3.25 2.46
CA PRO A 31 3.46 4.67 2.56
C PRO A 31 4.72 4.92 3.38
N VAL A 32 4.94 4.10 4.42
CA VAL A 32 6.13 4.16 5.28
C VAL A 32 7.38 3.80 4.48
N LEU A 33 7.31 2.74 3.68
CA LEU A 33 8.41 2.32 2.80
C LEU A 33 8.77 3.41 1.77
N ILE A 34 7.78 3.97 1.08
CA ILE A 34 8.01 5.02 0.06
C ILE A 34 8.62 6.26 0.70
N SER A 35 8.13 6.66 1.88
CA SER A 35 8.64 7.83 2.62
C SER A 35 10.08 7.60 3.08
N GLY A 36 10.37 6.43 3.66
CA GLY A 36 11.71 6.04 4.06
C GLY A 36 12.69 6.01 2.88
N LEU A 37 12.28 5.44 1.74
CA LEU A 37 13.09 5.41 0.52
C LEU A 37 13.31 6.81 -0.07
N ALA A 38 12.31 7.69 -0.04
CA ALA A 38 12.44 9.07 -0.51
C ALA A 38 13.45 9.87 0.33
N ILE A 39 13.38 9.73 1.66
CA ILE A 39 14.31 10.35 2.61
C ILE A 39 15.73 9.78 2.44
N PHE A 40 15.84 8.46 2.36
CA PHE A 40 17.10 7.78 2.07
C PHE A 40 17.72 8.28 0.76
N PHE A 41 16.93 8.32 -0.32
CA PHE A 41 17.38 8.76 -1.62
C PHE A 41 17.86 10.22 -1.61
N TYR A 42 17.14 11.10 -0.90
CA TYR A 42 17.58 12.48 -0.69
C TYR A 42 18.93 12.56 0.04
N GLY A 43 19.10 11.80 1.13
CA GLY A 43 20.37 11.69 1.86
C GLY A 43 21.51 11.19 0.98
N LEU A 44 21.26 10.13 0.20
CA LEU A 44 22.24 9.56 -0.72
C LEU A 44 22.69 10.56 -1.78
N ALA A 45 21.76 11.33 -2.34
CA ALA A 45 22.05 12.31 -3.40
C ALA A 45 22.97 13.45 -2.93
N ILE A 46 22.93 13.81 -1.64
CA ILE A 46 23.73 14.90 -1.06
C ILE A 46 24.99 14.42 -0.32
N ALA A 47 25.05 13.16 0.11
CA ALA A 47 26.12 12.61 0.95
C ALA A 47 27.54 12.85 0.40
N PRO A 48 27.84 12.71 -0.91
CA PRO A 48 29.18 13.02 -1.43
C PRO A 48 29.60 14.49 -1.29
N ARG A 49 28.65 15.42 -1.16
CA ARG A 49 28.90 16.86 -1.09
C ARG A 49 28.77 17.42 0.33
N ARG A 50 27.76 16.97 1.08
CA ARG A 50 27.40 17.43 2.43
C ARG A 50 27.30 16.22 3.33
N SER A 51 28.44 15.80 3.87
CA SER A 51 28.56 14.49 4.51
C SER A 51 27.70 14.36 5.77
N MET A 52 27.68 15.38 6.62
CA MET A 52 26.87 15.36 7.85
C MET A 52 25.37 15.31 7.55
N ILE A 53 24.86 16.26 6.76
CA ILE A 53 23.43 16.32 6.42
C ILE A 53 23.02 15.08 5.61
N GLY A 54 23.86 14.61 4.69
CA GLY A 54 23.61 13.40 3.92
C GLY A 54 23.55 12.15 4.79
N GLY A 55 24.49 12.00 5.73
CA GLY A 55 24.48 10.91 6.70
C GLY A 55 23.24 10.92 7.60
N ILE A 56 22.80 12.12 8.03
CA ILE A 56 21.58 12.25 8.84
C ILE A 56 20.36 11.72 8.10
N TRP A 57 20.10 12.21 6.89
CA TRP A 57 18.93 11.77 6.11
C TRP A 57 19.05 10.33 5.62
N LEU A 58 20.25 9.83 5.32
CA LEU A 58 20.49 8.41 5.04
C LEU A 58 20.06 7.55 6.22
N GLY A 59 20.55 7.88 7.43
CA GLY A 59 20.23 7.15 8.65
C GLY A 59 18.75 7.17 8.98
N ILE A 60 18.11 8.34 8.91
CA ILE A 60 16.67 8.48 9.15
C ILE A 60 15.86 7.63 8.16
N GLY A 61 16.17 7.71 6.86
CA GLY A 61 15.46 6.94 5.84
C GLY A 61 15.57 5.43 6.05
N ILE A 62 16.77 4.92 6.35
CA ILE A 62 16.98 3.49 6.64
C ILE A 62 16.27 3.08 7.94
N SER A 63 16.29 3.93 8.96
CA SER A 63 15.62 3.66 10.25
C SER A 63 14.11 3.55 10.11
N ILE A 64 13.49 4.43 9.30
CA ILE A 64 12.05 4.36 8.98
C ILE A 64 11.72 3.03 8.28
N ILE A 65 12.57 2.59 7.35
CA ILE A 65 12.36 1.32 6.63
C ILE A 65 12.50 0.13 7.59
N LEU A 66 13.55 0.11 8.43
CA LEU A 66 13.81 -0.96 9.38
C LEU A 66 12.70 -1.11 10.43
N LEU A 67 12.25 0.00 11.01
CA LEU A 67 11.29 -0.01 12.11
C LEU A 67 9.84 -0.08 11.65
N GLY A 68 9.55 0.45 10.45
CA GLY A 68 8.17 0.63 9.97
C GLY A 68 7.74 -0.35 8.88
N THR A 69 8.62 -1.23 8.40
CA THR A 69 8.33 -2.16 7.31
C THR A 69 9.00 -3.51 7.54
N ALA A 70 8.70 -4.50 6.69
CA ALA A 70 9.41 -5.79 6.73
C ALA A 70 10.92 -5.60 6.51
N THR A 71 11.73 -6.27 7.34
CA THR A 71 13.20 -6.15 7.38
C THR A 71 13.87 -6.37 6.03
N GLN A 72 13.32 -7.25 5.18
CA GLN A 72 13.81 -7.49 3.82
C GLN A 72 13.94 -6.21 2.97
N ASN A 73 13.10 -5.18 3.22
CA ASN A 73 13.13 -3.93 2.48
C ASN A 73 14.40 -3.10 2.77
N VAL A 74 15.10 -3.36 3.87
CA VAL A 74 16.40 -2.75 4.20
C VAL A 74 17.49 -3.19 3.20
N ALA A 75 17.30 -4.31 2.49
CA ALA A 75 18.19 -4.71 1.41
C ALA A 75 18.23 -3.65 0.29
N ILE A 76 17.12 -2.94 0.03
CA ILE A 76 17.03 -1.91 -1.03
C ILE A 76 18.07 -0.79 -0.81
N PRO A 77 18.08 -0.06 0.33
CA PRO A 77 19.05 1.00 0.56
C PRO A 77 20.50 0.48 0.66
N LEU A 78 20.72 -0.69 1.26
CA LEU A 78 22.05 -1.30 1.36
C LEU A 78 22.64 -1.62 -0.01
N LEU A 79 21.87 -2.31 -0.86
CA LEU A 79 22.27 -2.61 -2.24
C LEU A 79 22.44 -1.33 -3.06
N THR A 80 21.61 -0.31 -2.83
CA THR A 80 21.72 0.98 -3.53
C THR A 80 23.05 1.66 -3.20
N ILE A 81 23.45 1.67 -1.92
CA ILE A 81 24.73 2.23 -1.48
C ILE A 81 25.89 1.47 -2.13
N VAL A 82 25.86 0.13 -2.11
CA VAL A 82 26.92 -0.72 -2.69
C VAL A 82 27.02 -0.50 -4.20
N LEU A 83 25.92 -0.63 -4.93
CA LEU A 83 25.91 -0.44 -6.38
C LEU A 83 26.31 0.98 -6.79
N MET A 84 25.87 2.00 -6.05
CA MET A 84 26.28 3.39 -6.35
C MET A 84 27.78 3.60 -6.11
N SER A 85 28.33 2.97 -5.07
CA SER A 85 29.78 2.97 -4.80
C SER A 85 30.56 2.29 -5.93
N LEU A 86 30.02 1.23 -6.53
CA LEU A 86 30.63 0.56 -7.69
C LEU A 86 30.53 1.40 -8.97
N VAL A 87 29.36 1.97 -9.26
CA VAL A 87 29.11 2.72 -10.50
C VAL A 87 29.78 4.10 -10.52
N ASN A 88 29.95 4.75 -9.36
CA ASN A 88 30.41 6.14 -9.31
C ASN A 88 31.47 6.39 -8.24
N PHE A 89 32.68 6.74 -8.67
CA PHE A 89 33.83 6.99 -7.79
C PHE A 89 33.61 8.07 -6.72
N ARG A 90 32.66 9.00 -6.89
CA ARG A 90 32.34 10.01 -5.87
C ARG A 90 31.78 9.41 -4.58
N TYR A 91 31.23 8.20 -4.66
CA TYR A 91 30.71 7.44 -3.53
C TYR A 91 31.79 6.52 -2.94
N ARG A 92 33.08 6.75 -3.23
CA ARG A 92 34.20 6.01 -2.64
C ARG A 92 35.11 6.87 -1.75
N GLY A 93 34.83 8.17 -1.65
CA GLY A 93 35.66 9.11 -0.88
C GLY A 93 35.38 9.10 0.62
N LEU A 94 36.33 9.59 1.42
CA LEU A 94 36.22 9.72 2.89
C LEU A 94 34.97 10.49 3.33
N ARG A 95 34.54 11.52 2.57
CA ARG A 95 33.30 12.26 2.86
C ARG A 95 32.07 11.37 2.83
N PHE A 96 32.01 10.43 1.89
CA PHE A 96 30.91 9.49 1.78
C PHE A 96 30.96 8.48 2.93
N ILE A 97 32.14 7.94 3.24
CA ILE A 97 32.34 7.04 4.40
C ILE A 97 31.91 7.71 5.71
N PHE A 98 32.25 8.99 5.91
CA PHE A 98 31.80 9.76 7.07
C PHE A 98 30.26 9.89 7.11
N SER A 99 29.61 10.03 5.95
CA SER A 99 28.14 10.04 5.86
C SER A 99 27.55 8.69 6.26
N LEU A 100 28.16 7.59 5.81
CA LEU A 100 27.79 6.23 6.20
C LEU A 100 27.94 6.00 7.71
N ALA A 101 29.03 6.49 8.32
CA ALA A 101 29.25 6.38 9.76
C ALA A 101 28.14 7.09 10.54
N ILE A 102 27.77 8.31 10.13
CA ILE A 102 26.64 9.04 10.74
C ILE A 102 25.33 8.30 10.54
N ALA A 103 25.07 7.78 9.33
CA ALA A 103 23.88 7.00 9.05
C ALA A 103 23.79 5.75 9.93
N GLY A 104 24.91 5.05 10.10
CA GLY A 104 25.04 3.90 11.00
C GLY A 104 24.79 4.25 12.45
N LEU A 105 25.31 5.38 12.95
CA LEU A 105 25.04 5.84 14.31
C LEU A 105 23.55 6.11 14.55
N ILE A 106 22.86 6.75 13.59
CA ILE A 106 21.41 7.01 13.70
C ILE A 106 20.62 5.70 13.65
N LEU A 107 21.02 4.77 12.79
CA LEU A 107 20.38 3.46 12.70
C LEU A 107 20.54 2.68 14.02
N ILE A 108 21.74 2.63 14.57
CA ILE A 108 22.03 1.96 15.85
C ILE A 108 21.26 2.64 16.99
N ALA A 109 21.25 3.97 17.04
CA ALA A 109 20.52 4.70 18.07
C ALA A 109 19.01 4.43 18.00
N SER A 110 18.41 4.48 16.80
CA SER A 110 16.97 4.23 16.62
C SER A 110 16.57 2.79 16.94
N ALA A 111 17.35 1.81 16.48
CA ALA A 111 17.14 0.40 16.80
C ALA A 111 17.34 0.13 18.30
N GLY A 112 18.34 0.76 18.92
CA GLY A 112 18.60 0.67 20.36
C GLY A 112 17.44 1.24 21.19
N ILE A 113 16.90 2.40 20.81
CA ILE A 113 15.70 2.97 21.44
C ILE A 113 14.51 2.00 21.32
N TRP A 114 14.29 1.42 20.13
CA TRP A 114 13.19 0.47 19.95
C TRP A 114 13.36 -0.80 20.80
N LEU A 115 14.56 -1.40 20.79
CA LEU A 115 14.83 -2.62 21.56
C LEU A 115 14.76 -2.38 23.07
N THR A 116 15.14 -1.20 23.56
CA THR A 116 14.99 -0.84 24.98
C THR A 116 13.52 -0.68 25.37
N ILE A 117 12.69 -0.06 24.53
CA ILE A 117 11.23 0.02 24.75
C ILE A 117 10.59 -1.38 24.78
N LEU A 118 11.00 -2.27 23.86
CA LEU A 118 10.53 -3.65 23.86
C LEU A 118 10.93 -4.39 25.14
N HIS A 119 12.19 -4.23 25.56
CA HIS A 119 12.70 -4.86 26.78
C HIS A 119 11.97 -4.40 28.04
N GLN A 120 11.60 -3.12 28.11
CA GLN A 120 10.81 -2.56 29.22
C GLN A 120 9.39 -3.13 29.28
N SER A 121 8.81 -3.48 28.13
CA SER A 121 7.52 -4.15 28.07
C SER A 121 7.61 -5.62 28.50
N ASP A 122 8.60 -6.34 27.96
CA ASP A 122 8.87 -7.74 28.28
C ASP A 122 10.33 -8.07 27.88
N ALA A 123 11.08 -8.69 28.78
CA ALA A 123 12.49 -9.01 28.55
C ALA A 123 12.74 -9.92 27.34
N THR A 124 11.74 -10.72 26.93
CA THR A 124 11.81 -11.67 25.81
C THR A 124 11.50 -11.02 24.45
N PHE A 125 10.82 -9.87 24.42
CA PHE A 125 10.39 -9.23 23.18
C PHE A 125 11.52 -8.80 22.25
N PRO A 126 12.65 -8.25 22.73
CA PRO A 126 13.78 -7.94 21.86
C PRO A 126 14.28 -9.15 21.08
N ALA A 127 14.44 -10.30 21.76
CA ALA A 127 14.90 -11.54 21.12
C ALA A 127 13.88 -12.05 20.10
N ARG A 128 12.58 -12.02 20.45
CA ARG A 128 11.49 -12.40 19.53
C ARG A 128 11.43 -11.49 18.31
N TRP A 129 11.55 -10.18 18.50
CA TRP A 129 11.53 -9.22 17.39
C TRP A 129 12.72 -9.43 16.45
N ILE A 130 13.94 -9.62 16.99
CA ILE A 130 15.14 -9.90 16.19
C ILE A 130 14.97 -11.22 15.42
N ALA A 131 14.47 -12.27 16.08
CA ALA A 131 14.23 -13.57 15.44
C ALA A 131 13.19 -13.46 14.32
N ASN A 132 12.09 -12.74 14.54
CA ASN A 132 11.06 -12.49 13.54
C ASN A 132 11.56 -11.62 12.38
N ALA A 133 12.38 -10.61 12.69
CA ALA A 133 13.01 -9.75 11.69
C ALA A 133 13.99 -10.53 10.81
N TRP A 134 14.74 -11.46 11.40
CA TRP A 134 15.70 -12.31 10.70
C TRP A 134 15.02 -13.36 9.83
N SER A 135 14.12 -14.17 10.42
CA SER A 135 13.32 -15.18 9.69
C SER A 135 12.51 -14.55 8.56
N GLY A 136 11.83 -13.43 8.83
CA GLY A 136 11.12 -12.69 7.80
C GLY A 136 12.02 -12.17 6.67
N SER A 137 13.32 -11.98 6.91
CA SER A 137 14.26 -11.66 5.85
C SER A 137 14.74 -12.90 5.10
N THR A 138 15.04 -14.02 5.77
CA THR A 138 15.60 -15.23 5.12
C THR A 138 14.55 -16.03 4.39
N ASP A 139 13.39 -16.24 5.02
CA ASP A 139 12.34 -17.14 4.53
C ASP A 139 11.57 -16.51 3.36
N SER A 140 11.67 -15.18 3.24
CA SER A 140 11.11 -14.45 2.11
C SER A 140 11.95 -14.55 0.84
N PHE A 141 13.25 -14.89 0.94
CA PHE A 141 14.12 -15.07 -0.22
C PHE A 141 13.90 -16.42 -0.86
N ARG A 142 13.44 -16.41 -2.11
CA ARG A 142 13.26 -17.62 -2.90
C ARG A 142 13.61 -17.38 -4.36
N VAL A 143 13.89 -18.46 -5.08
CA VAL A 143 14.06 -18.39 -6.53
C VAL A 143 12.70 -18.08 -7.16
N PRO A 144 12.59 -17.01 -7.97
CA PRO A 144 11.31 -16.62 -8.56
C PRO A 144 10.79 -17.72 -9.49
N THR A 145 9.50 -18.02 -9.38
CA THR A 145 8.79 -18.83 -10.37
C THR A 145 8.37 -17.97 -11.56
N ILE A 146 8.04 -18.59 -12.69
CA ILE A 146 7.55 -17.87 -13.88
C ILE A 146 6.28 -17.05 -13.55
N ASN A 147 5.39 -17.60 -12.72
CA ASN A 147 4.17 -16.92 -12.31
C ASN A 147 4.43 -15.67 -11.45
N ASP A 148 5.50 -15.70 -10.63
CA ASP A 148 5.95 -14.56 -9.84
C ASP A 148 6.45 -13.39 -10.71
N ILE A 149 6.74 -13.64 -11.99
CA ILE A 149 7.19 -12.62 -12.96
C ILE A 149 6.03 -12.15 -13.83
N ILE A 150 5.19 -13.07 -14.31
CA ILE A 150 4.08 -12.77 -15.23
C ILE A 150 3.07 -11.82 -14.57
N TYR A 151 2.68 -12.11 -13.32
CA TYR A 151 1.65 -11.32 -12.65
C TYR A 151 2.09 -9.85 -12.42
N PRO A 152 3.28 -9.57 -11.86
CA PRO A 152 3.77 -8.19 -11.77
C PRO A 152 3.89 -7.51 -13.13
N ALA A 153 4.34 -8.23 -14.17
CA ALA A 153 4.48 -7.68 -15.52
C ALA A 153 3.13 -7.30 -16.15
N SER A 154 2.06 -8.05 -15.87
CA SER A 154 0.72 -7.75 -16.40
C SER A 154 0.07 -6.55 -15.70
N VAL A 155 0.31 -6.38 -14.40
CA VAL A 155 -0.24 -5.25 -13.61
C VAL A 155 0.58 -3.97 -13.78
N PHE A 156 1.86 -4.09 -14.12
CA PHE A 156 2.81 -2.98 -14.20
C PHE A 156 2.36 -1.78 -15.07
N PRO A 157 1.85 -1.95 -16.31
CA PRO A 157 1.47 -0.82 -17.15
C PRO A 157 0.35 0.04 -16.55
N TRP A 158 -0.61 -0.61 -15.89
CA TRP A 158 -1.70 0.08 -15.20
C TRP A 158 -1.25 0.69 -13.88
N PHE A 159 -0.49 -0.06 -13.09
CA PHE A 159 0.01 0.37 -11.78
C PHE A 159 0.88 1.63 -11.87
N THR A 160 1.70 1.71 -12.91
CA THR A 160 2.64 2.83 -13.13
C THR A 160 2.10 3.88 -14.09
N TRP A 161 0.84 3.77 -14.52
CA TRP A 161 0.21 4.75 -15.43
C TRP A 161 0.07 6.11 -14.74
N PRO A 162 0.35 7.24 -15.42
CA PRO A 162 0.98 7.39 -16.75
C PRO A 162 2.51 7.51 -16.67
N THR A 163 3.08 7.42 -15.46
CA THR A 163 4.50 7.66 -15.15
C THR A 163 5.45 6.86 -16.03
N TRP A 164 5.14 5.61 -16.39
CA TRP A 164 6.00 4.80 -17.26
C TRP A 164 6.20 5.41 -18.66
N ILE A 165 5.21 6.16 -19.18
CA ILE A 165 5.33 6.86 -20.46
C ILE A 165 6.43 7.92 -20.38
N PHE A 166 6.41 8.72 -19.31
CA PHE A 166 7.40 9.75 -19.05
C PHE A 166 8.78 9.16 -18.76
N LEU A 167 8.83 8.01 -18.10
CA LEU A 167 10.04 7.22 -17.87
C LEU A 167 10.69 6.84 -19.20
N ILE A 168 9.96 6.14 -20.09
CA ILE A 168 10.48 5.69 -21.38
C ILE A 168 10.93 6.88 -22.22
N TRP A 169 10.12 7.94 -22.29
CA TRP A 169 10.48 9.16 -23.01
C TRP A 169 11.76 9.80 -22.46
N SER A 170 11.90 9.88 -21.14
CA SER A 170 13.08 10.47 -20.50
C SER A 170 14.34 9.67 -20.77
N LEU A 171 14.26 8.33 -20.74
CA LEU A 171 15.39 7.47 -21.08
C LEU A 171 15.76 7.57 -22.57
N TRP A 172 14.76 7.68 -23.45
CA TRP A 172 14.98 7.84 -24.89
C TRP A 172 15.66 9.16 -25.23
N VAL A 173 15.19 10.28 -24.67
CA VAL A 173 15.74 11.62 -24.90
C VAL A 173 17.16 11.78 -24.32
N GLU A 174 17.41 11.24 -23.13
CA GLU A 174 18.74 11.32 -22.52
C GLU A 174 19.75 10.37 -23.18
N GLY A 175 19.28 9.28 -23.78
CA GLY A 175 20.10 8.33 -24.54
C GLY A 175 21.27 7.74 -23.74
N ARG A 176 22.29 7.23 -24.45
CA ARG A 176 23.46 6.60 -23.81
C ARG A 176 24.33 7.58 -23.04
N GLU A 177 24.46 8.82 -23.52
CA GLU A 177 25.28 9.84 -22.86
C GLU A 177 24.64 10.36 -21.58
N GLY A 178 23.31 10.43 -21.52
CA GLY A 178 22.59 10.79 -20.31
C GLY A 178 22.73 9.76 -19.19
N LEU A 179 22.88 8.46 -19.51
CA LEU A 179 23.15 7.40 -18.52
C LEU A 179 24.48 7.60 -17.77
N LYS A 180 25.42 8.34 -18.33
CA LYS A 180 26.68 8.71 -17.66
C LYS A 180 26.49 9.84 -16.65
N ARG A 181 25.36 10.56 -16.69
CA ARG A 181 25.07 11.68 -15.77
C ARG A 181 24.74 11.14 -14.38
N LYS A 182 25.46 11.66 -13.39
CA LYS A 182 25.30 11.29 -11.96
C LYS A 182 23.86 11.42 -11.48
N GLU A 183 23.11 12.38 -12.02
CA GLU A 183 21.76 12.63 -11.59
C GLU A 183 20.78 11.54 -12.04
N LEU A 184 21.05 10.89 -13.18
CA LEU A 184 20.24 9.80 -13.73
C LEU A 184 20.71 8.44 -13.21
N GLN A 185 22.00 8.28 -12.91
CA GLN A 185 22.54 7.06 -12.30
C GLN A 185 21.86 6.71 -10.98
N LEU A 186 21.64 7.69 -10.10
CA LEU A 186 21.02 7.48 -8.80
C LEU A 186 19.63 6.81 -8.87
N PRO A 187 18.62 7.40 -9.56
CA PRO A 187 17.31 6.78 -9.63
C PRO A 187 17.29 5.49 -10.45
N ILE A 188 18.22 5.31 -11.42
CA ILE A 188 18.38 4.02 -12.12
C ILE A 188 18.89 2.94 -11.17
N VAL A 189 19.92 3.21 -10.37
CA VAL A 189 20.43 2.24 -9.38
C VAL A 189 19.33 1.92 -8.36
N LEU A 190 18.57 2.92 -7.91
CA LEU A 190 17.41 2.68 -7.04
C LEU A 190 16.37 1.78 -7.72
N TRP A 191 16.03 2.03 -8.99
CA TRP A 191 15.12 1.16 -9.74
C TRP A 191 15.63 -0.28 -9.83
N ILE A 192 16.91 -0.46 -10.17
CA ILE A 192 17.54 -1.79 -10.29
C ILE A 192 17.48 -2.54 -8.96
N THR A 193 17.84 -1.88 -7.85
CA THR A 193 17.83 -2.51 -6.52
C THR A 193 16.44 -2.87 -6.04
N ILE A 194 15.45 -1.99 -6.26
CA ILE A 194 14.05 -2.28 -5.97
C ILE A 194 13.61 -3.50 -6.77
N THR A 195 13.87 -3.52 -8.07
CA THR A 195 13.51 -4.65 -8.95
C THR A 195 14.19 -5.93 -8.51
N LEU A 196 15.46 -5.87 -8.13
CA LEU A 196 16.23 -7.02 -7.65
C LEU A 196 15.63 -7.58 -6.37
N VAL A 197 15.40 -6.73 -5.37
CA VAL A 197 14.78 -7.17 -4.10
C VAL A 197 13.40 -7.76 -4.38
N LEU A 198 12.57 -7.06 -5.16
CA LEU A 198 11.23 -7.52 -5.53
C LEU A 198 11.24 -8.87 -6.28
N ALA A 199 12.22 -9.12 -7.14
CA ALA A 199 12.33 -10.38 -7.88
C ALA A 199 12.67 -11.58 -6.99
N PHE A 200 13.32 -11.35 -5.84
CA PHE A 200 13.70 -12.44 -4.93
C PHE A 200 12.83 -12.52 -3.67
N THR A 201 11.94 -11.54 -3.44
CA THR A 201 10.97 -11.55 -2.35
C THR A 201 9.60 -11.94 -2.84
N ASN A 202 8.83 -12.68 -2.04
CA ASN A 202 7.48 -13.07 -2.43
C ASN A 202 6.52 -11.86 -2.59
N ILE A 203 6.09 -11.57 -3.82
CA ILE A 203 5.05 -10.58 -4.11
C ILE A 203 3.68 -11.29 -4.13
N ASN A 204 3.13 -11.57 -2.96
CA ASN A 204 1.76 -12.11 -2.87
C ASN A 204 0.67 -11.08 -3.22
N LYS A 205 1.02 -9.79 -3.34
CA LYS A 205 0.07 -8.67 -3.50
C LYS A 205 0.67 -7.51 -4.31
N GLU A 206 -0.16 -6.83 -5.10
CA GLU A 206 0.19 -5.61 -5.86
C GLU A 206 0.90 -4.51 -5.02
N SER A 207 0.69 -4.50 -3.70
CA SER A 207 1.35 -3.57 -2.78
C SER A 207 2.88 -3.65 -2.81
N GLY A 208 3.45 -4.80 -3.23
CA GLY A 208 4.89 -4.96 -3.38
C GLY A 208 5.49 -4.08 -4.49
N LEU A 209 4.71 -3.69 -5.51
CA LEU A 209 5.21 -2.88 -6.62
C LEU A 209 5.38 -1.39 -6.29
N ALA A 210 4.73 -0.91 -5.23
CA ALA A 210 4.65 0.51 -4.91
C ALA A 210 6.01 1.25 -4.81
N PRO A 211 7.11 0.65 -4.29
CA PRO A 211 8.41 1.32 -4.24
C PRO A 211 8.96 1.72 -5.62
N ILE A 212 8.61 0.99 -6.69
CA ILE A 212 9.12 1.25 -8.04
C ILE A 212 8.67 2.60 -8.60
N LEU A 213 7.56 3.13 -8.09
CA LEU A 213 7.00 4.41 -8.50
C LEU A 213 7.94 5.57 -8.17
N LEU A 214 8.73 5.45 -7.11
CA LEU A 214 9.66 6.50 -6.68
C LEU A 214 10.77 6.78 -7.71
N PRO A 215 11.60 5.80 -8.11
CA PRO A 215 12.59 6.06 -9.15
C PRO A 215 11.95 6.39 -10.50
N PHE A 216 10.76 5.87 -10.80
CA PHE A 216 10.06 6.16 -12.04
C PHE A 216 9.62 7.62 -12.14
N ALA A 217 9.03 8.15 -11.08
CA ALA A 217 8.65 9.55 -11.01
C ALA A 217 9.88 10.47 -11.10
N LEU A 218 11.00 10.06 -10.49
CA LEU A 218 12.25 10.80 -10.55
C LEU A 218 12.85 10.83 -11.96
N ILE A 219 12.91 9.69 -12.66
CA ILE A 219 13.43 9.62 -14.03
C ILE A 219 12.46 10.30 -15.01
N GLY A 220 11.16 10.03 -14.90
CA GLY A 220 10.14 10.58 -15.78
C GLY A 220 10.06 12.11 -15.74
N SER A 221 10.43 12.72 -14.62
CA SER A 221 10.47 14.18 -14.49
C SER A 221 11.55 14.88 -15.34
N ILE A 222 12.59 14.15 -15.80
CA ILE A 222 13.76 14.73 -16.49
C ILE A 222 13.41 15.29 -17.87
N ALA A 223 12.58 14.58 -18.63
CA ALA A 223 12.15 15.01 -19.95
C ALA A 223 10.65 15.28 -20.04
N ALA A 224 9.96 15.36 -18.90
CA ALA A 224 8.54 15.71 -18.83
C ALA A 224 8.19 16.99 -19.60
N GLY A 225 9.03 18.02 -19.52
CA GLY A 225 8.85 19.28 -20.27
C GLY A 225 9.28 19.22 -21.74
N ARG A 226 9.94 18.14 -22.18
CA ARG A 226 10.48 17.95 -23.54
C ARG A 226 9.62 17.01 -24.40
N ILE A 227 8.40 16.70 -23.97
CA ILE A 227 7.48 15.84 -24.72
C ILE A 227 6.96 16.56 -25.98
N PRO A 228 6.74 15.83 -27.10
CA PRO A 228 6.18 16.42 -28.31
C PRO A 228 4.81 17.01 -28.03
N ARG A 229 4.52 18.19 -28.59
CA ARG A 229 3.27 18.92 -28.34
C ARG A 229 2.02 18.07 -28.60
N SER A 230 2.04 17.24 -29.65
CA SER A 230 0.93 16.34 -30.00
C SER A 230 0.64 15.35 -28.87
N PHE A 231 1.68 14.71 -28.33
CA PHE A 231 1.53 13.73 -27.28
C PHE A 231 1.09 14.37 -25.94
N GLY A 232 1.69 15.51 -25.59
CA GLY A 232 1.27 16.27 -24.41
C GLY A 232 -0.21 16.71 -24.48
N ASN A 233 -0.67 17.13 -25.66
CA ASN A 233 -2.07 17.51 -25.88
C ASN A 233 -3.02 16.30 -25.84
N ALA A 234 -2.62 15.15 -26.38
CA ALA A 234 -3.39 13.91 -26.29
C ALA A 234 -3.60 13.48 -24.84
N LEU A 235 -2.52 13.48 -24.03
CA LEU A 235 -2.59 13.10 -22.62
C LEU A 235 -3.42 14.10 -21.78
N TYR A 236 -3.34 15.39 -22.12
CA TYR A 236 -4.17 16.43 -21.52
C TYR A 236 -5.67 16.16 -21.74
N TRP A 237 -6.09 15.93 -22.99
CA TRP A 237 -7.50 15.68 -23.31
C TRP A 237 -7.98 14.35 -22.74
N PHE A 238 -7.16 13.31 -22.83
CA PHE A 238 -7.45 12.02 -22.20
C PHE A 238 -7.71 12.20 -20.70
N SER A 239 -6.86 12.96 -20.01
CA SER A 239 -7.03 13.22 -18.58
C SER A 239 -8.37 13.91 -18.27
N ILE A 240 -8.76 14.91 -19.05
CA ILE A 240 -10.04 15.62 -18.86
C ILE A 240 -11.22 14.69 -19.10
N MET A 241 -11.21 13.92 -20.19
CA MET A 241 -12.32 13.02 -20.54
C MET A 241 -12.51 11.94 -19.48
N VAL A 242 -11.42 11.31 -19.03
CA VAL A 242 -11.44 10.30 -17.97
C VAL A 242 -11.95 10.90 -16.66
N ALA A 243 -11.46 12.08 -16.28
CA ALA A 243 -11.89 12.76 -15.07
C ALA A 243 -13.37 13.13 -15.10
N ALA A 244 -13.86 13.65 -16.22
CA ALA A 244 -15.28 13.96 -16.41
C ALA A 244 -16.14 12.70 -16.31
N PHE A 245 -15.74 11.62 -16.99
CA PHE A 245 -16.43 10.33 -16.93
C PHE A 245 -16.54 9.81 -15.49
N PHE A 246 -15.43 9.71 -14.76
CA PHE A 246 -15.45 9.21 -13.38
C PHE A 246 -16.19 10.14 -12.42
N THR A 247 -16.06 11.46 -12.58
CA THR A 247 -16.80 12.44 -11.76
C THR A 247 -18.30 12.27 -11.94
N ILE A 248 -18.76 12.20 -13.19
CA ILE A 248 -20.18 11.95 -13.52
C ILE A 248 -20.63 10.61 -12.95
N ALA A 249 -19.86 9.54 -13.15
CA ALA A 249 -20.17 8.22 -12.63
C ALA A 249 -20.32 8.24 -11.09
N VAL A 250 -19.37 8.85 -10.37
CA VAL A 250 -19.42 8.96 -8.91
C VAL A 250 -20.70 9.66 -8.44
N TRP A 251 -21.07 10.77 -9.08
CA TRP A 251 -22.31 11.49 -8.76
C TRP A 251 -23.56 10.67 -9.08
N ILE A 252 -23.59 9.91 -10.18
CA ILE A 252 -24.71 9.03 -10.52
C ILE A 252 -24.86 7.90 -9.50
N TYR A 253 -23.77 7.17 -9.19
CA TYR A 253 -23.80 6.09 -8.19
C TYR A 253 -24.16 6.60 -6.79
N PHE A 254 -23.65 7.78 -6.43
CA PHE A 254 -24.03 8.42 -5.18
C PHE A 254 -25.51 8.80 -5.17
N SER A 255 -26.02 9.41 -6.25
CA SER A 255 -27.43 9.80 -6.32
C SER A 255 -28.36 8.59 -6.28
N ALA A 256 -27.99 7.49 -6.93
CA ALA A 256 -28.75 6.25 -6.89
C ALA A 256 -28.76 5.66 -5.48
N SER A 257 -27.62 5.62 -4.79
CA SER A 257 -27.54 5.06 -3.43
C SER A 257 -28.12 5.96 -2.33
N TYR A 258 -28.08 7.29 -2.49
CA TYR A 258 -28.51 8.25 -1.45
C TYR A 258 -29.93 8.78 -1.67
N TYR A 259 -30.27 9.18 -2.91
CA TYR A 259 -31.58 9.74 -3.25
C TYR A 259 -32.53 8.72 -3.92
N GLY A 260 -32.02 7.55 -4.32
CA GLY A 260 -32.82 6.55 -5.03
C GLY A 260 -33.01 6.83 -6.52
N PHE A 261 -32.26 7.79 -7.10
CA PHE A 261 -32.38 8.18 -8.51
C PHE A 261 -31.04 8.07 -9.24
N PRO A 262 -30.96 7.42 -10.42
CA PRO A 262 -32.04 6.76 -11.16
C PRO A 262 -32.51 5.45 -10.50
N GLN A 263 -33.81 5.15 -10.60
CA GLN A 263 -34.47 4.07 -9.85
C GLN A 263 -33.91 2.68 -10.18
N GLU A 264 -33.71 2.37 -11.45
CA GLU A 264 -33.16 1.05 -11.88
C GLU A 264 -31.79 0.77 -11.24
N LEU A 265 -30.93 1.78 -11.19
CA LEU A 265 -29.61 1.66 -10.56
C LEU A 265 -29.73 1.52 -9.04
N SER A 266 -30.61 2.29 -8.41
CA SER A 266 -30.87 2.17 -6.97
C SER A 266 -31.33 0.76 -6.60
N GLU A 267 -32.28 0.20 -7.34
CA GLU A 267 -32.76 -1.17 -7.12
C GLU A 267 -31.64 -2.20 -7.30
N HIS A 268 -30.79 -2.03 -8.31
CA HIS A 268 -29.62 -2.89 -8.50
C HIS A 268 -28.65 -2.80 -7.31
N LEU A 269 -28.34 -1.58 -6.83
CA LEU A 269 -27.46 -1.38 -5.68
C LEU A 269 -28.04 -1.96 -4.38
N LEU A 270 -29.35 -1.88 -4.18
CA LEU A 270 -30.04 -2.49 -3.04
C LEU A 270 -30.06 -4.02 -3.11
N ARG A 271 -30.19 -4.61 -4.31
CA ARG A 271 -30.02 -6.06 -4.50
C ARG A 271 -28.59 -6.51 -4.18
N LEU A 272 -27.60 -5.66 -4.51
CA LEU A 272 -26.19 -5.93 -4.20
C LEU A 272 -25.87 -5.82 -2.70
N GLN A 273 -26.61 -5.00 -1.95
CA GLN A 273 -26.44 -4.84 -0.50
C GLN A 273 -27.80 -4.56 0.17
N PRO A 274 -28.54 -5.63 0.53
CA PRO A 274 -29.81 -5.49 1.22
C PRO A 274 -29.60 -4.80 2.59
N GLY A 275 -30.41 -3.78 2.89
CA GLY A 275 -30.38 -3.10 4.19
C GLY A 275 -29.38 -1.94 4.31
N TYR A 276 -28.72 -1.52 3.23
CA TYR A 276 -27.91 -0.30 3.22
C TYR A 276 -28.73 0.92 3.66
N LYS A 277 -28.27 1.62 4.70
CA LYS A 277 -28.84 2.90 5.16
C LYS A 277 -27.82 4.01 4.91
N SER A 278 -28.21 4.98 4.09
CA SER A 278 -27.32 6.05 3.65
C SER A 278 -26.95 7.05 4.75
N GLY A 279 -27.74 7.13 5.84
CA GLY A 279 -27.56 8.09 6.93
C GLY A 279 -27.74 9.55 6.47
N ASN A 280 -27.63 10.52 7.39
CA ASN A 280 -27.60 11.94 7.01
C ASN A 280 -26.17 12.35 6.64
N ARG A 281 -25.94 12.67 5.36
CA ARG A 281 -24.60 13.00 4.83
C ARG A 281 -24.55 14.34 4.10
N ASN A 282 -25.44 15.27 4.44
CA ASN A 282 -25.57 16.56 3.76
C ASN A 282 -24.25 17.37 3.75
N VAL A 283 -23.45 17.30 4.81
CA VAL A 283 -22.13 17.96 4.87
C VAL A 283 -21.17 17.38 3.83
N ALA A 284 -21.11 16.05 3.69
CA ALA A 284 -20.24 15.41 2.70
C ALA A 284 -20.69 15.76 1.26
N VAL A 285 -21.99 15.85 1.02
CA VAL A 285 -22.56 16.29 -0.27
C VAL A 285 -22.17 17.74 -0.57
N LEU A 286 -22.30 18.64 0.39
CA LEU A 286 -21.91 20.04 0.23
C LEU A 286 -20.42 20.18 -0.10
N VAL A 287 -19.55 19.50 0.64
CA VAL A 287 -18.11 19.50 0.41
C VAL A 287 -17.77 18.92 -0.97
N ALA A 288 -18.40 17.81 -1.37
CA ALA A 288 -18.21 17.21 -2.69
C ALA A 288 -18.65 18.15 -3.83
N ALA A 289 -19.76 18.88 -3.65
CA ALA A 289 -20.21 19.88 -4.61
C ALA A 289 -19.20 21.04 -4.74
N LEU A 290 -18.67 21.54 -3.62
CA LEU A 290 -17.63 22.59 -3.62
C LEU A 290 -16.33 22.12 -4.30
N ILE A 291 -15.91 20.88 -4.05
CA ILE A 291 -14.75 20.27 -4.71
C ILE A 291 -14.99 20.17 -6.22
N THR A 292 -16.18 19.71 -6.65
CA THR A 292 -16.54 19.59 -8.07
C THR A 292 -16.55 20.96 -8.77
N ALA A 293 -17.11 21.99 -8.11
CA ALA A 293 -17.11 23.36 -8.62
C ALA A 293 -15.69 23.93 -8.73
N THR A 294 -14.86 23.75 -7.68
CA THR A 294 -13.46 24.17 -7.68
C THR A 294 -12.67 23.49 -8.79
N TRP A 295 -12.90 22.20 -9.01
CA TRP A 295 -12.28 21.44 -10.09
C TRP A 295 -12.64 22.01 -11.47
N PHE A 296 -13.92 22.33 -11.71
CA PHE A 296 -14.35 22.95 -12.96
C PHE A 296 -13.68 24.31 -13.19
N LEU A 297 -13.64 25.17 -12.16
CA LEU A 297 -12.95 26.46 -12.22
C LEU A 297 -11.46 26.32 -12.50
N LEU A 298 -10.80 25.33 -11.87
CA LEU A 298 -9.39 25.04 -12.13
C LEU A 298 -9.15 24.63 -13.59
N LEU A 299 -9.99 23.75 -14.14
CA LEU A 299 -9.88 23.33 -15.54
C LEU A 299 -10.04 24.49 -16.52
N CYS A 300 -10.93 25.45 -16.24
CA CYS A 300 -11.09 26.64 -17.07
C CYS A 300 -9.90 27.61 -17.01
N ASN A 301 -9.17 27.64 -15.88
CA ASN A 301 -8.15 28.67 -15.63
C ASN A 301 -6.70 28.19 -15.89
N ILE A 302 -6.47 26.89 -16.10
CA ILE A 302 -5.11 26.36 -16.32
C ILE A 302 -4.57 26.75 -17.70
N LYS A 303 -3.40 27.41 -17.71
CA LYS A 303 -2.66 27.74 -18.93
C LYS A 303 -2.12 26.46 -19.59
N ARG A 304 -2.25 26.36 -20.92
CA ARG A 304 -1.72 25.23 -21.70
C ARG A 304 -0.19 25.33 -21.84
N ARG A 305 0.52 24.43 -21.17
CA ARG A 305 1.97 24.23 -21.26
C ARG A 305 2.26 22.72 -21.44
N PRO A 306 3.45 22.33 -21.93
CA PRO A 306 3.80 20.91 -22.09
C PRO A 306 3.66 20.10 -20.78
N GLU A 307 4.00 20.73 -19.66
CA GLU A 307 3.90 20.18 -18.31
C GLU A 307 2.48 20.19 -17.71
N SER A 308 1.53 20.91 -18.32
CA SER A 308 0.14 20.99 -17.83
C SER A 308 -0.57 19.64 -17.88
N ALA A 309 -0.15 18.71 -18.75
CA ALA A 309 -0.73 17.37 -18.82
C ALA A 309 -0.50 16.58 -17.52
N ILE A 310 0.70 16.66 -16.94
CA ILE A 310 1.02 16.01 -15.65
C ILE A 310 0.22 16.65 -14.53
N LEU A 311 0.15 17.98 -14.52
CA LEU A 311 -0.55 18.74 -13.49
C LEU A 311 -2.05 18.44 -13.49
N ILE A 312 -2.69 18.46 -14.65
CA ILE A 312 -4.12 18.15 -14.76
C ILE A 312 -4.40 16.70 -14.42
N TRP A 313 -3.55 15.77 -14.84
CA TRP A 313 -3.68 14.37 -14.44
C TRP A 313 -3.65 14.19 -12.93
N ALA A 314 -2.65 14.77 -12.26
CA ALA A 314 -2.55 14.71 -10.80
C ALA A 314 -3.75 15.36 -10.09
N ILE A 315 -4.21 16.53 -10.55
CA ILE A 315 -5.40 17.22 -10.01
C ILE A 315 -6.64 16.35 -10.19
N ASN A 316 -6.86 15.85 -11.40
CA ASN A 316 -8.04 15.05 -11.76
C ASN A 316 -8.09 13.75 -10.94
N LEU A 317 -6.97 13.06 -10.80
CA LEU A 317 -6.87 11.83 -10.01
C LEU A 317 -7.13 12.11 -8.52
N THR A 318 -6.59 13.21 -8.00
CA THR A 318 -6.82 13.63 -6.60
C THR A 318 -8.29 13.98 -6.35
N VAL A 319 -8.89 14.82 -7.21
CA VAL A 319 -10.30 15.22 -7.09
C VAL A 319 -11.23 14.01 -7.26
N GLY A 320 -11.01 13.18 -8.27
CA GLY A 320 -11.82 11.99 -8.51
C GLY A 320 -11.78 11.02 -7.31
N TRP A 321 -10.61 10.84 -6.72
CA TRP A 321 -10.47 10.04 -5.50
C TRP A 321 -11.15 10.68 -4.29
N MET A 322 -10.98 11.98 -4.06
CA MET A 322 -11.67 12.69 -2.98
C MET A 322 -13.19 12.57 -3.10
N LEU A 323 -13.75 12.74 -4.30
CA LEU A 323 -15.19 12.55 -4.54
C LEU A 323 -15.62 11.11 -4.28
N THR A 324 -14.84 10.14 -4.75
CA THR A 324 -15.11 8.71 -4.50
C THR A 324 -15.15 8.41 -3.00
N VAL A 325 -14.17 8.92 -2.23
CA VAL A 325 -14.12 8.71 -0.78
C VAL A 325 -15.28 9.43 -0.08
N LEU A 326 -15.53 10.69 -0.41
CA LEU A 326 -16.58 11.47 0.26
C LEU A 326 -17.99 10.95 0.00
N LEU A 327 -18.25 10.43 -1.22
CA LEU A 327 -19.60 10.06 -1.65
C LEU A 327 -19.82 8.55 -1.59
N LEU A 328 -18.91 7.72 -2.08
CA LEU A 328 -19.12 6.29 -2.26
C LEU A 328 -18.55 5.42 -1.14
N PHE A 329 -17.63 5.93 -0.32
CA PHE A 329 -16.92 5.08 0.65
C PHE A 329 -17.83 4.41 1.66
N HIS A 330 -18.88 5.09 2.14
CA HIS A 330 -19.87 4.49 3.06
C HIS A 330 -20.53 3.24 2.47
N TRP A 331 -20.97 3.31 1.21
CA TRP A 331 -21.57 2.17 0.52
C TRP A 331 -20.54 1.04 0.28
N ILE A 332 -19.30 1.42 -0.07
CA ILE A 332 -18.20 0.46 -0.27
C ILE A 332 -17.83 -0.24 1.05
N ASP A 333 -17.81 0.51 2.15
CA ASP A 333 -17.42 0.02 3.48
C ASP A 333 -18.43 -0.98 4.02
N GLU A 334 -19.73 -0.68 3.93
CA GLU A 334 -20.81 -1.59 4.33
C GLU A 334 -20.74 -2.95 3.60
N ARG A 335 -20.29 -2.96 2.35
CA ARG A 335 -20.08 -4.19 1.56
C ARG A 335 -18.78 -4.93 1.92
N LYS A 336 -17.77 -4.23 2.44
CA LYS A 336 -16.44 -4.79 2.69
C LYS A 336 -16.15 -5.10 4.15
N THR A 337 -16.91 -4.50 5.06
CA THR A 337 -16.72 -4.63 6.50
C THR A 337 -17.02 -6.05 6.97
N TYR A 338 -16.21 -6.53 7.91
CA TYR A 338 -16.41 -7.80 8.60
C TYR A 338 -17.26 -7.62 9.87
N ALA A 339 -17.56 -6.36 10.26
CA ALA A 339 -18.20 -6.06 11.53
C ALA A 339 -19.54 -6.78 11.72
N PRO A 340 -20.52 -6.73 10.80
CA PRO A 340 -21.82 -7.38 11.03
C PRO A 340 -21.70 -8.89 11.20
N MET A 341 -20.81 -9.51 10.42
CA MET A 341 -20.54 -10.94 10.48
C MET A 341 -19.92 -11.33 11.83
N VAL A 342 -18.88 -10.60 12.28
CA VAL A 342 -18.25 -10.85 13.57
C VAL A 342 -19.24 -10.61 14.72
N HIS A 343 -20.05 -9.56 14.69
CA HIS A 343 -21.05 -9.30 15.74
C HIS A 343 -22.11 -10.41 15.79
N SER A 344 -22.57 -10.92 14.65
CA SER A 344 -23.50 -12.06 14.59
C SER A 344 -22.89 -13.34 15.17
N MET A 345 -21.64 -13.64 14.83
CA MET A 345 -20.89 -14.76 15.39
C MET A 345 -20.73 -14.63 16.91
N MET A 346 -20.39 -13.44 17.41
CA MET A 346 -20.20 -13.18 18.84
C MET A 346 -21.46 -13.40 19.68
N GLN A 347 -22.66 -13.30 19.10
CA GLN A 347 -23.91 -13.59 19.82
C GLN A 347 -24.06 -15.07 20.21
N HIS A 348 -23.29 -15.96 19.59
CA HIS A 348 -23.33 -17.41 19.82
C HIS A 348 -22.20 -17.88 20.76
N ILE A 349 -21.32 -16.96 21.21
CA ILE A 349 -20.22 -17.26 22.12
C ILE A 349 -20.66 -16.88 23.54
N GLU A 350 -20.74 -17.89 24.42
CA GLU A 350 -21.03 -17.67 25.84
C GLU A 350 -19.92 -16.84 26.51
N PRO A 351 -20.22 -16.00 27.52
CA PRO A 351 -19.19 -15.17 28.18
C PRO A 351 -18.09 -15.96 28.89
N ASN A 352 -18.41 -17.18 29.36
CA ASN A 352 -17.48 -18.04 30.08
C ASN A 352 -16.96 -19.14 29.16
N TYR A 353 -15.79 -18.94 28.56
CA TYR A 353 -15.13 -19.92 27.70
C TYR A 353 -13.64 -20.03 28.02
N SER A 354 -13.04 -21.18 27.71
CA SER A 354 -11.60 -21.40 27.95
C SER A 354 -10.74 -20.71 26.90
N CYS A 355 -10.91 -21.10 25.64
CA CYS A 355 -10.22 -20.51 24.49
C CYS A 355 -10.99 -20.72 23.19
N ILE A 356 -10.61 -19.91 22.18
CA ILE A 356 -11.16 -19.92 20.83
C ILE A 356 -10.01 -20.14 19.86
N ILE A 357 -10.06 -21.24 19.11
CA ILE A 357 -9.14 -21.52 18.02
C ILE A 357 -9.66 -20.78 16.79
N ALA A 358 -8.79 -20.11 16.04
CA ALA A 358 -9.16 -19.49 14.77
C ALA A 358 -8.27 -20.01 13.64
N GLN A 359 -8.86 -20.82 12.76
CA GLN A 359 -8.25 -21.31 11.52
C GLN A 359 -8.67 -20.41 10.35
N VAL A 360 -8.19 -19.17 10.39
CA VAL A 360 -8.50 -18.16 9.39
C VAL A 360 -7.21 -17.44 8.99
N GLY A 361 -7.24 -16.71 7.87
CA GLY A 361 -6.08 -15.90 7.48
C GLY A 361 -5.68 -14.86 8.56
N PRO A 362 -4.40 -14.47 8.66
CA PRO A 362 -3.94 -13.52 9.69
C PRO A 362 -4.67 -12.17 9.69
N ALA A 363 -5.10 -11.72 8.51
CA ALA A 363 -5.89 -10.49 8.37
C ALA A 363 -7.30 -10.65 8.95
N GLN A 364 -7.99 -11.74 8.62
CA GLN A 364 -9.31 -12.09 9.15
C GLN A 364 -9.26 -12.24 10.67
N ARG A 365 -8.24 -12.92 11.19
CA ARG A 365 -8.01 -13.08 12.63
C ARG A 365 -7.88 -11.73 13.34
N SER A 366 -7.12 -10.80 12.75
CA SER A 366 -6.97 -9.44 13.28
C SER A 366 -8.30 -8.67 13.27
N LEU A 367 -9.13 -8.87 12.26
CA LEU A 367 -10.48 -8.25 12.17
C LEU A 367 -11.45 -8.85 13.19
N ILE A 368 -11.41 -10.17 13.43
CA ILE A 368 -12.18 -10.83 14.48
C ILE A 368 -11.79 -10.28 15.86
N HIS A 369 -10.48 -10.14 16.11
CA HIS A 369 -10.01 -9.52 17.35
C HIS A 369 -10.49 -8.05 17.48
N TYR A 370 -10.39 -7.27 16.41
CA TYR A 370 -10.78 -5.86 16.41
C TYR A 370 -12.29 -5.65 16.64
N PHE A 371 -13.15 -6.38 15.94
CA PHE A 371 -14.61 -6.21 16.04
C PHE A 371 -15.25 -7.04 17.15
N GLY A 372 -14.70 -8.21 17.46
CA GLY A 372 -15.24 -9.12 18.47
C GLY A 372 -14.64 -8.91 19.87
N GLY A 373 -13.52 -8.21 19.99
CA GLY A 373 -12.82 -8.02 21.25
C GLY A 373 -12.24 -9.32 21.84
N ILE A 374 -12.11 -10.37 21.01
CA ILE A 374 -11.64 -11.69 21.43
C ILE A 374 -10.22 -11.97 20.97
N VAL A 375 -9.40 -12.50 21.87
CA VAL A 375 -8.08 -13.04 21.54
C VAL A 375 -8.24 -14.51 21.17
N THR A 376 -7.90 -14.85 19.93
CA THR A 376 -7.91 -16.23 19.44
C THR A 376 -6.51 -16.84 19.55
N THR A 377 -6.42 -18.16 19.47
CA THR A 377 -5.16 -18.93 19.41
C THR A 377 -4.98 -19.58 18.03
N ASP A 378 -3.72 -19.72 17.59
CA ASP A 378 -3.40 -20.44 16.35
C ASP A 378 -3.46 -21.95 16.60
N ILE A 379 -3.60 -22.70 15.52
CA ILE A 379 -3.78 -24.16 15.44
C ILE A 379 -2.94 -24.97 16.45
N TYR A 380 -3.59 -25.97 17.09
CA TYR A 380 -3.04 -27.12 17.85
C TYR A 380 -1.83 -26.87 18.76
N LEU A 381 -1.74 -25.73 19.42
CA LEU A 381 -1.20 -25.75 20.78
C LEU A 381 -2.38 -26.04 21.69
N GLU A 382 -2.52 -27.30 22.10
CA GLU A 382 -3.16 -27.62 23.38
C GLU A 382 -2.44 -26.75 24.40
N ASN A 383 -3.01 -25.59 24.69
CA ASN A 383 -2.37 -24.57 25.50
C ASN A 383 -2.27 -25.16 26.91
N ASN A 384 -1.11 -25.74 27.25
CA ASN A 384 -0.87 -26.41 28.52
C ASN A 384 -1.98 -27.42 28.90
N GLY A 385 -2.46 -28.24 27.95
CA GLY A 385 -3.51 -29.25 28.20
C GLY A 385 -4.93 -28.69 28.34
N GLN A 386 -5.19 -27.44 27.94
CA GLN A 386 -6.54 -26.87 27.91
C GLN A 386 -7.25 -27.19 26.58
N SER A 387 -8.40 -27.86 26.69
CA SER A 387 -9.33 -28.07 25.59
C SER A 387 -10.11 -26.79 25.29
N CYS A 388 -9.88 -26.17 24.13
CA CYS A 388 -10.62 -24.98 23.71
C CYS A 388 -12.11 -25.28 23.50
N THR A 389 -12.95 -24.36 23.95
CA THR A 389 -14.42 -24.44 23.86
C THR A 389 -14.91 -24.20 22.44
N TYR A 390 -14.27 -23.31 21.69
CA TYR A 390 -14.75 -22.90 20.37
C TYR A 390 -13.66 -22.99 19.28
N LEU A 391 -14.12 -23.21 18.05
CA LEU A 391 -13.31 -23.19 16.84
C LEU A 391 -14.00 -22.31 15.78
N ILE A 392 -13.28 -21.32 15.27
CA ILE A 392 -13.66 -20.52 14.12
C ILE A 392 -12.90 -21.06 12.91
N TYR A 393 -13.61 -21.39 11.85
CA TYR A 393 -13.05 -21.93 10.63
C TYR A 393 -13.47 -21.07 9.43
N GLN A 394 -12.53 -20.80 8.53
CA GLN A 394 -12.80 -20.13 7.26
C GLN A 394 -12.82 -21.17 6.14
N ASP A 395 -13.88 -21.15 5.35
CA ASP A 395 -14.11 -22.07 4.24
C ASP A 395 -14.81 -21.38 3.07
N ILE A 396 -15.31 -22.15 2.10
CA ILE A 396 -16.08 -21.71 0.95
C ILE A 396 -17.51 -22.27 1.07
N TRP A 397 -18.52 -21.52 0.63
CA TRP A 397 -19.93 -21.93 0.75
C TRP A 397 -20.27 -23.27 0.09
N ASP A 398 -19.64 -23.59 -1.04
CA ASP A 398 -19.90 -24.83 -1.79
C ASP A 398 -19.03 -26.02 -1.33
N ALA A 399 -18.23 -25.85 -0.28
CA ALA A 399 -17.40 -26.93 0.26
C ALA A 399 -18.16 -27.73 1.33
N ASP A 400 -18.20 -29.05 1.16
CA ASP A 400 -18.78 -29.98 2.13
C ASP A 400 -17.70 -30.37 3.15
N ASN A 401 -17.37 -29.43 4.05
CA ASN A 401 -16.34 -29.58 5.08
C ASN A 401 -16.96 -29.51 6.48
N ASP A 402 -17.93 -30.37 6.76
CA ASP A 402 -18.36 -30.56 8.14
C ASP A 402 -17.20 -31.15 8.95
N ILE A 403 -16.76 -30.40 9.96
CA ILE A 403 -15.71 -30.86 10.86
C ILE A 403 -16.32 -31.92 11.78
N GLU A 404 -15.74 -33.12 11.76
CA GLU A 404 -16.18 -34.23 12.60
C GLU A 404 -16.06 -33.92 14.12
N LEU A 405 -16.58 -34.83 14.94
CA LEU A 405 -16.44 -34.79 16.40
C LEU A 405 -14.98 -34.51 16.81
N PRO A 406 -14.75 -33.66 17.85
CA PRO A 406 -15.70 -33.22 18.87
C PRO A 406 -16.40 -31.88 18.56
N TRP A 407 -16.44 -31.42 17.31
CA TRP A 407 -16.94 -30.09 16.96
C TRP A 407 -18.37 -30.11 16.45
N HIS A 408 -19.25 -29.30 17.07
CA HIS A 408 -20.63 -29.12 16.64
C HIS A 408 -20.84 -27.69 16.15
N MET A 409 -21.34 -27.50 14.93
CA MET A 409 -21.56 -26.18 14.34
C MET A 409 -22.70 -25.46 15.08
N ILE A 410 -22.45 -24.23 15.54
CA ILE A 410 -23.45 -23.42 16.26
C ILE A 410 -23.80 -22.12 15.52
N TRP A 411 -22.98 -21.72 14.55
CA TRP A 411 -23.23 -20.56 13.73
C TRP A 411 -22.50 -20.67 12.40
N GLU A 412 -23.14 -20.16 11.35
CA GLU A 412 -22.57 -20.00 10.02
C GLU A 412 -22.88 -18.59 9.49
N GLY A 413 -21.96 -18.05 8.71
CA GLY A 413 -22.18 -16.76 8.08
C GLY A 413 -21.05 -16.35 7.15
N GLY A 414 -21.22 -15.18 6.56
CA GLY A 414 -20.26 -14.62 5.62
C GLY A 414 -20.32 -13.11 5.65
N ARG A 415 -19.34 -12.49 5.00
CA ARG A 415 -19.38 -11.04 4.78
C ARG A 415 -20.53 -10.71 3.82
N ALA A 416 -21.28 -9.65 4.13
CA ALA A 416 -22.35 -9.17 3.27
C ALA A 416 -21.85 -8.87 1.84
N GLY A 417 -22.51 -9.46 0.84
CA GLY A 417 -22.15 -9.27 -0.57
C GLY A 417 -20.98 -10.11 -1.08
N ASP A 418 -20.37 -10.94 -0.22
CA ASP A 418 -19.46 -12.02 -0.61
C ASP A 418 -20.22 -13.34 -0.73
N LYS A 419 -20.00 -14.06 -1.83
CA LYS A 419 -20.66 -15.35 -2.10
C LYS A 419 -19.70 -16.52 -2.04
N VAL A 420 -18.41 -16.26 -1.83
CA VAL A 420 -17.37 -17.29 -1.85
C VAL A 420 -16.98 -17.62 -0.42
N GLU A 421 -16.58 -16.62 0.36
CA GLU A 421 -16.11 -16.86 1.74
C GLU A 421 -17.25 -17.24 2.68
N ARG A 422 -17.09 -18.36 3.37
CA ARG A 422 -17.93 -18.84 4.48
C ARG A 422 -17.10 -18.88 5.76
N TYR A 423 -17.71 -18.48 6.87
CA TYR A 423 -17.13 -18.59 8.21
C TYR A 423 -18.08 -19.41 9.07
N THR A 424 -17.53 -20.38 9.79
CA THR A 424 -18.29 -21.27 10.67
C THR A 424 -17.71 -21.22 12.07
N LEU A 425 -18.59 -21.25 13.05
CA LEU A 425 -18.26 -21.33 14.47
C LEU A 425 -18.75 -22.67 15.00
N TYR A 426 -17.82 -23.42 15.58
CA TYR A 426 -18.06 -24.70 16.21
C TYR A 426 -17.89 -24.59 17.72
N LYS A 427 -18.74 -25.28 18.47
CA LYS A 427 -18.60 -25.53 19.90
C LYS A 427 -18.13 -26.96 20.12
N ARG A 428 -17.19 -27.14 21.04
CA ARG A 428 -16.73 -28.48 21.40
C ARG A 428 -17.80 -29.20 22.21
N GLU A 429 -18.21 -30.37 21.76
CA GLU A 429 -19.02 -31.29 22.54
C GLU A 429 -18.14 -31.93 23.63
N ILE A 430 -18.50 -31.68 24.89
CA ILE A 430 -17.90 -32.38 26.01
C ILE A 430 -18.59 -33.74 26.06
N GLY A 431 -17.89 -34.80 25.66
CA GLY A 431 -18.36 -36.16 25.91
C GLY A 431 -18.63 -36.33 27.40
N LEU A 432 -19.90 -36.57 27.76
CA LEU A 432 -20.27 -37.14 29.05
C LEU A 432 -19.67 -38.56 29.10
N ASN A 433 -18.45 -38.68 29.63
CA ASN A 433 -17.91 -39.95 30.10
C ASN A 433 -18.17 -40.08 31.60
#